data_AF-A0A3M0XSL8-F1
#
_entry.id   AF-A0A3M0XSL8-F1
#
_cell.length_a   1.000
_cell.length_b   1.000
_cell.length_c   1.000
_cell.angle_alpha   90.00
_cell.angle_beta   90.00
_cell.angle_gamma   90.00
#
_symmetry.space_group_name_H-M   'P 1'
#
loop_
_entity.id
_entity.type
_entity.pdbx_description
1 polymer ?
#
loop_
_entity_poly.entity_id
_entity_poly.type
_entity_poly.pdbx_seq_one_letter_code
_entity_poly.pdbx_strand_id
1 'polypeptide(L)'
;MSAQERRWGRNFSRTLKGDNHIMIRTQVLFRTPAAFGLLGALLSLLWSDASAGQAAFDPDLPVAKPRSEIPFAHINEAIQMGPAWGDRALGAHGTFGKFPANFITPVHTHTHAYHGIVLRGVMTNPFGLDGEKNPPRMATGSYWYVPAGVP
;
A
#
# COMPACT_ATOMS: atom_id res chain seq x y z
N MET A 1 6.37 -14.06 -33.24
CA MET A 1 6.24 -12.92 -32.33
C MET A 1 5.56 -11.77 -33.06
N SER A 2 4.39 -11.35 -32.59
CA SER A 2 3.53 -10.37 -33.25
C SER A 2 4.04 -8.94 -33.06
N ALA A 3 3.63 -8.02 -33.94
CA ALA A 3 3.99 -6.60 -33.85
C ALA A 3 3.51 -5.93 -32.54
N GLN A 4 2.48 -6.50 -31.90
CA GLN A 4 1.92 -6.03 -30.65
C GLN A 4 2.85 -6.31 -29.46
N GLU A 5 3.53 -7.47 -29.44
CA GLU A 5 4.50 -7.85 -28.39
C GLU A 5 5.76 -6.97 -28.43
N ARG A 6 6.17 -6.50 -29.61
CA ARG A 6 7.31 -5.57 -29.78
C ARG A 6 7.04 -4.15 -29.27
N ARG A 7 5.78 -3.76 -29.08
CA ARG A 7 5.38 -2.43 -28.58
C ARG A 7 5.47 -2.33 -27.05
N TRP A 8 5.29 -3.44 -26.34
CA TRP A 8 5.35 -3.48 -24.87
C TRP A 8 6.77 -3.50 -24.30
N GLY A 9 7.73 -4.11 -25.01
CA GLY A 9 9.09 -4.29 -24.51
C GLY A 9 10.01 -3.06 -24.50
N ARG A 10 9.65 -1.96 -25.21
CA ARG A 10 10.58 -0.83 -25.45
C ARG A 10 10.47 0.35 -24.48
N ASN A 11 9.45 0.40 -23.63
CA ASN A 11 9.23 1.56 -22.73
C ASN A 11 9.77 1.35 -21.30
N PHE A 12 10.33 0.18 -20.98
CA PHE A 12 10.75 -0.15 -19.60
C PHE A 12 12.20 0.23 -19.25
N SER A 13 12.98 0.75 -20.19
CA SER A 13 14.37 1.11 -19.92
C SER A 13 14.59 2.61 -20.08
N ARG A 14 14.27 3.39 -19.03
CA ARG A 14 15.01 4.62 -18.72
C ARG A 14 14.73 5.14 -17.31
N THR A 15 15.84 5.29 -16.59
CA THR A 15 16.09 6.21 -15.46
C THR A 15 16.15 5.60 -14.05
N LEU A 16 17.39 5.23 -13.70
CA LEU A 16 17.90 5.01 -12.34
C LEU A 16 18.05 6.35 -11.57
N LYS A 17 18.04 6.23 -10.23
CA LYS A 17 18.27 7.23 -9.16
C LYS A 17 17.05 8.04 -8.71
N GLY A 18 16.54 7.71 -7.52
CA GLY A 18 15.46 8.42 -6.83
C GLY A 18 14.71 7.51 -5.85
N ASP A 19 13.88 8.14 -5.03
CA ASP A 19 13.14 7.65 -3.85
C ASP A 19 12.78 6.17 -3.82
N ASN A 20 12.84 5.58 -2.62
CA ASN A 20 12.37 4.22 -2.39
C ASN A 20 10.84 4.21 -2.51
N HIS A 21 10.29 3.40 -3.42
CA HIS A 21 8.85 3.25 -3.61
C HIS A 21 8.42 1.86 -3.15
N ILE A 22 7.33 1.79 -2.38
CA ILE A 22 6.74 0.54 -1.87
C ILE A 22 5.28 0.49 -2.25
N MET A 23 4.75 -0.70 -2.55
CA MET A 23 3.32 -0.98 -2.49
C MET A 23 3.04 -1.82 -1.25
N ILE A 24 2.20 -1.31 -0.37
CA ILE A 24 1.71 -2.03 0.81
C ILE A 24 0.27 -2.45 0.53
N ARG A 25 -0.04 -3.73 0.71
CA ARG A 25 -1.39 -4.29 0.64
C ARG A 25 -1.73 -4.90 1.99
N THR A 26 -2.76 -4.41 2.65
CA THR A 26 -3.35 -5.10 3.81
C THR A 26 -4.49 -5.98 3.33
N GLN A 27 -4.57 -7.18 3.90
CA GLN A 27 -5.72 -8.08 3.74
C GLN A 27 -6.35 -8.19 5.13
N VAL A 28 -7.58 -7.71 5.28
CA VAL A 28 -8.37 -8.08 6.47
C VAL A 28 -8.92 -9.47 6.18
N LEU A 29 -8.32 -10.49 6.81
CA LEU A 29 -8.83 -11.86 6.69
C LEU A 29 -10.08 -11.97 7.56
N PHE A 30 -11.25 -11.60 7.02
CA PHE A 30 -12.51 -11.91 7.66
C PHE A 30 -12.73 -13.43 7.57
N ARG A 31 -12.50 -14.15 8.66
CA ARG A 31 -13.17 -15.44 8.87
C ARG A 31 -14.64 -15.10 9.06
N THR A 32 -15.45 -15.21 8.02
CA THR A 32 -16.90 -14.98 8.10
C THR A 32 -17.54 -16.05 8.99
N PRO A 33 -18.18 -15.71 10.13
CA PRO A 33 -19.34 -16.46 10.56
C PRO A 33 -20.52 -16.07 9.66
N ALA A 34 -21.39 -17.05 9.40
CA ALA A 34 -22.57 -16.90 8.56
C ALA A 34 -23.50 -15.77 9.04
N ALA A 35 -24.27 -15.27 8.07
CA ALA A 35 -25.15 -14.11 8.09
C ALA A 35 -26.08 -13.98 9.32
N PHE A 36 -26.33 -12.73 9.71
CA PHE A 36 -27.64 -12.27 10.18
C PHE A 36 -27.87 -10.84 9.64
N GLY A 37 -28.93 -10.68 8.85
CA GLY A 37 -29.37 -9.38 8.35
C GLY A 37 -30.09 -8.57 9.43
N LEU A 38 -30.24 -7.27 9.16
CA LEU A 38 -31.47 -6.50 9.45
C LEU A 38 -31.36 -5.08 8.88
N LEU A 39 -32.49 -4.63 8.33
CA LEU A 39 -32.81 -3.31 7.82
C LEU A 39 -32.56 -2.18 8.83
N GLY A 40 -32.21 -0.99 8.32
CA GLY A 40 -32.33 0.27 9.05
C GLY A 40 -31.79 1.46 8.25
N ALA A 41 -32.63 2.03 7.39
CA ALA A 41 -32.37 3.33 6.77
C ALA A 41 -32.84 4.45 7.72
N LEU A 42 -32.05 5.52 7.93
CA LEU A 42 -32.52 6.92 7.79
C LEU A 42 -31.43 7.99 8.05
N LEU A 43 -31.40 8.94 7.11
CA LEU A 43 -31.21 10.41 7.23
C LEU A 43 -29.83 11.01 7.61
N SER A 44 -29.20 11.59 6.58
CA SER A 44 -27.96 12.37 6.59
C SER A 44 -28.17 13.85 6.96
N LEU A 45 -27.32 14.38 7.84
CA LEU A 45 -27.00 15.81 7.93
C LEU A 45 -25.55 16.02 7.45
N LEU A 46 -25.40 16.86 6.44
CA LEU A 46 -24.15 17.16 5.74
C LEU A 46 -23.33 18.20 6.51
N TRP A 47 -22.15 17.81 6.99
CA TRP A 47 -20.99 18.69 7.09
C TRP A 47 -20.00 18.18 6.04
N SER A 48 -19.80 18.94 4.97
CA SER A 48 -18.83 18.62 3.94
C SER A 48 -17.44 19.05 4.41
N ASP A 49 -16.80 18.23 5.23
CA ASP A 49 -15.34 18.24 5.25
C ASP A 49 -14.88 17.64 3.93
N ALA A 50 -14.34 18.49 3.06
CA ALA A 50 -13.64 18.08 1.86
C ALA A 50 -12.30 17.40 2.19
N SER A 51 -12.31 16.40 3.07
CA SER A 51 -11.40 15.27 2.88
C SER A 51 -11.87 14.62 1.59
N ALA A 52 -11.11 14.76 0.51
CA ALA A 52 -11.32 14.05 -0.73
C ALA A 52 -11.25 12.53 -0.44
N GLY A 53 -12.36 11.98 0.04
CA GLY A 53 -12.49 10.57 0.37
C GLY A 53 -12.27 9.81 -0.92
N GLN A 54 -11.29 8.93 -0.95
CA GLN A 54 -11.26 7.93 -2.02
C GLN A 54 -12.62 7.25 -2.01
N ALA A 55 -13.30 7.23 -3.16
CA ALA A 55 -14.44 6.36 -3.34
C ALA A 55 -14.07 4.96 -2.81
N ALA A 56 -14.96 4.39 -2.00
CA ALA A 56 -14.77 3.06 -1.45
C ALA A 56 -14.42 2.07 -2.57
N PHE A 57 -13.50 1.16 -2.31
CA PHE A 57 -13.14 0.13 -3.27
C PHE A 57 -14.36 -0.76 -3.55
N ASP A 58 -14.77 -0.82 -4.82
CA ASP A 58 -15.82 -1.71 -5.31
C ASP A 58 -15.15 -2.93 -5.98
N PRO A 59 -15.30 -4.14 -5.43
CA PRO A 59 -14.69 -5.35 -5.98
C PRO A 59 -15.29 -5.78 -7.33
N ASP A 60 -16.47 -5.26 -7.70
CA ASP A 60 -17.20 -5.67 -8.90
C ASP A 60 -16.93 -4.73 -10.10
N LEU A 61 -16.20 -3.63 -9.88
CA LEU A 61 -15.88 -2.66 -10.92
C LEU A 61 -14.39 -2.64 -11.27
N PRO A 62 -14.04 -2.61 -12.58
CA PRO A 62 -12.65 -2.44 -12.98
C PRO A 62 -12.18 -1.02 -12.65
N VAL A 63 -11.02 -0.91 -12.00
CA VAL A 63 -10.38 0.36 -11.68
C VAL A 63 -8.96 0.37 -12.24
N ALA A 64 -8.66 1.38 -13.05
CA ALA A 64 -7.30 1.69 -13.49
C ALA A 64 -6.94 3.10 -13.03
N LYS A 65 -5.90 3.23 -12.20
CA LYS A 65 -5.37 4.52 -11.73
C LYS A 65 -3.95 4.72 -12.24
N PRO A 66 -3.74 5.51 -13.31
CA PRO A 66 -2.42 5.94 -13.73
C PRO A 66 -1.65 6.59 -12.59
N ARG A 67 -0.32 6.47 -12.59
CA ARG A 67 0.52 7.03 -11.53
C ARG A 67 0.28 8.52 -11.30
N SER A 68 0.02 9.30 -12.35
CA SER A 68 -0.26 10.74 -12.28
C SER A 68 -1.51 11.10 -11.48
N GLU A 69 -2.45 10.17 -11.34
CA GLU A 69 -3.73 10.38 -10.64
C GLU A 69 -3.67 9.97 -9.17
N ILE A 70 -2.57 9.37 -8.71
CA ILE A 70 -2.42 8.97 -7.31
C ILE A 70 -1.97 10.19 -6.50
N PRO A 71 -2.80 10.69 -5.57
CA PRO A 71 -2.48 11.86 -4.78
C PRO A 71 -1.54 11.47 -3.64
N PHE A 72 -0.23 11.66 -3.85
CA PHE A 72 0.74 11.48 -2.78
C PHE A 72 0.68 12.65 -1.81
N ALA A 73 0.33 12.38 -0.56
CA ALA A 73 0.34 13.35 0.53
C ALA A 73 1.43 13.00 1.54
N HIS A 74 2.03 14.02 2.13
CA HIS A 74 2.92 13.85 3.27
C HIS A 74 2.09 13.40 4.49
N ILE A 75 2.46 12.27 5.08
CA ILE A 75 1.86 11.81 6.34
C ILE A 75 2.66 12.24 7.58
N ASN A 76 3.90 12.67 7.34
CA ASN A 76 4.79 13.37 8.25
C ASN A 76 5.80 14.17 7.40
N GLU A 77 6.81 14.77 8.02
CA GLU A 77 7.79 15.62 7.33
C GLU A 77 8.61 14.90 6.24
N ALA A 78 8.68 13.56 6.27
CA ALA A 78 9.57 12.78 5.41
C ALA A 78 8.86 11.85 4.42
N ILE A 79 7.75 11.24 4.84
CA ILE A 79 7.13 10.12 4.13
C ILE A 79 5.91 10.61 3.36
N GLN A 80 5.78 10.15 2.12
CA GLN A 80 4.58 10.36 1.32
C GLN A 80 3.81 9.05 1.13
N MET A 81 2.49 9.13 1.21
CA MET A 81 1.60 8.00 0.95
C MET A 81 0.58 8.36 -0.13
N GLY A 82 0.34 7.42 -1.03
CA GLY A 82 -0.58 7.54 -2.15
C GLY A 82 -1.53 6.34 -2.18
N PRO A 83 -2.84 6.52 -1.95
CA PRO A 83 -3.80 5.41 -1.91
C PRO A 83 -4.05 4.81 -3.30
N ALA A 84 -3.91 3.49 -3.42
CA ALA A 84 -4.27 2.73 -4.62
C ALA A 84 -5.76 2.35 -4.59
N TRP A 85 -6.22 1.77 -3.48
CA TRP A 85 -7.61 1.38 -3.23
C TRP A 85 -7.88 1.28 -1.73
N GLY A 86 -9.16 1.38 -1.34
CA GLY A 86 -9.58 1.33 0.05
C GLY A 86 -9.14 2.55 0.85
N ASP A 87 -9.34 2.48 2.17
CA ASP A 87 -8.96 3.53 3.11
C ASP A 87 -8.13 2.93 4.25
N ARG A 88 -6.92 3.47 4.43
CA ARG A 88 -5.96 3.05 5.47
C ARG A 88 -6.47 3.26 6.89
N ALA A 89 -7.37 4.24 7.10
CA ALA A 89 -7.96 4.50 8.40
C ALA A 89 -9.16 3.59 8.72
N LEU A 90 -9.83 3.05 7.69
CA LEU A 90 -11.09 2.32 7.87
C LEU A 90 -10.95 0.80 7.69
N GLY A 91 -9.92 0.31 6.98
CA GLY A 91 -9.74 -1.13 6.83
C GLY A 91 -8.76 -1.55 5.75
N ALA A 92 -9.15 -2.59 5.00
CA ALA A 92 -8.32 -3.17 3.94
C ALA A 92 -8.01 -2.14 2.86
N HIS A 93 -6.74 -2.05 2.48
CA HIS A 93 -6.27 -1.04 1.54
C HIS A 93 -5.03 -1.47 0.78
N GLY A 94 -4.81 -0.80 -0.34
CA GLY A 94 -3.54 -0.75 -1.05
C GLY A 94 -3.00 0.67 -1.03
N THR A 95 -1.74 0.84 -0.63
CA THR A 95 -1.11 2.16 -0.53
C THR A 95 0.29 2.11 -1.11
N PHE A 96 0.61 3.09 -1.94
CA PHE A 96 1.98 3.39 -2.34
C PHE A 96 2.66 4.23 -1.26
N GLY A 97 3.82 3.80 -0.80
CA GLY A 97 4.68 4.58 0.09
C GLY A 97 5.92 5.07 -0.62
N LYS A 98 6.34 6.30 -0.31
CA LYS A 98 7.64 6.83 -0.69
C LYS A 98 8.42 7.21 0.56
N PHE A 99 9.65 6.74 0.62
CA PHE A 99 10.53 6.94 1.75
C PHE A 99 11.84 7.56 1.25
N PRO A 100 12.35 8.61 1.91
CA PRO A 100 13.64 9.17 1.55
C PRO A 100 14.75 8.15 1.78
N ALA A 101 15.87 8.33 1.09
CA ALA A 101 17.04 7.47 1.28
C ALA A 101 17.52 7.56 2.74
N ASN A 102 17.98 6.44 3.29
CA ASN A 102 18.43 6.30 4.68
C ASN A 102 17.38 6.62 5.75
N PHE A 103 16.10 6.69 5.38
CA PHE A 103 15.03 6.83 6.35
C PHE A 103 14.87 5.57 7.19
N ILE A 104 14.76 5.76 8.51
CA ILE A 104 14.56 4.68 9.48
C ILE A 104 13.25 4.98 10.21
N THR A 105 12.31 4.03 10.14
CA THR A 105 11.10 4.07 10.96
C THR A 105 11.44 3.66 12.39
N PRO A 106 10.89 4.34 13.42
CA PRO A 106 10.88 3.82 14.78
C PRO A 106 10.23 2.42 14.82
N VAL A 107 10.64 1.61 15.79
CA VAL A 107 10.00 0.30 16.05
C VAL A 107 8.52 0.53 16.35
N HIS A 108 7.64 -0.23 15.70
CA HIS A 108 6.20 -0.11 15.88
C HIS A 108 5.48 -1.42 15.50
N THR A 109 4.42 -1.75 16.23
CA THR A 109 3.66 -2.96 15.95
C THR A 109 2.55 -2.72 14.95
N HIS A 110 2.43 -3.63 13.97
CA HIS A 110 1.33 -3.62 13.03
C HIS A 110 0.07 -4.23 13.63
N THR A 111 -1.03 -3.47 13.68
CA THR A 111 -2.32 -3.98 14.17
C THR A 111 -2.98 -4.98 13.20
N HIS A 112 -2.60 -4.92 11.92
CA HIS A 112 -3.09 -5.80 10.86
C HIS A 112 -1.93 -6.34 10.03
N ALA A 113 -2.13 -7.51 9.43
CA ALA A 113 -1.15 -8.09 8.54
C ALA A 113 -1.03 -7.29 7.23
N TYR A 114 0.17 -7.24 6.66
CA TYR A 114 0.40 -6.59 5.38
C TYR A 114 1.39 -7.35 4.50
N HIS A 115 1.27 -7.08 3.20
CA HIS A 115 2.18 -7.49 2.15
C HIS A 115 2.91 -6.27 1.61
N GLY A 116 4.23 -6.32 1.51
CA GLY A 116 5.06 -5.28 0.92
C GLY A 116 5.67 -5.73 -0.39
N ILE A 117 5.71 -4.84 -1.38
CA ILE A 117 6.47 -5.02 -2.63
C ILE A 117 7.32 -3.78 -2.86
N VAL A 118 8.61 -3.96 -3.10
CA VAL A 118 9.51 -2.85 -3.47
C VAL A 118 9.32 -2.53 -4.94
N LEU A 119 8.87 -1.31 -5.24
CA LEU A 119 8.73 -0.82 -6.61
C LEU A 119 9.98 -0.09 -7.10
N ARG A 120 10.74 0.52 -6.19
CA ARG A 120 11.98 1.23 -6.49
C ARG A 120 12.88 1.29 -5.27
N GLY A 121 14.20 1.22 -5.49
CA GLY A 121 15.20 1.41 -4.45
C GLY A 121 15.48 0.15 -3.64
N VAL A 122 15.97 0.33 -2.41
CA VAL A 122 16.34 -0.76 -1.48
C VAL A 122 15.91 -0.40 -0.07
N MET A 123 15.31 -1.36 0.63
CA MET A 123 14.97 -1.24 2.05
C MET A 123 15.38 -2.49 2.82
N THR A 124 15.32 -2.40 4.14
CA THR A 124 15.39 -3.54 5.06
C THR A 124 14.18 -3.48 5.96
N ASN A 125 13.56 -4.63 6.21
CA ASN A 125 12.53 -4.76 7.24
C ASN A 125 13.02 -5.80 8.26
N PRO A 126 13.52 -5.39 9.44
CA PRO A 126 13.75 -6.33 10.52
C PRO A 126 12.40 -6.86 11.00
N PHE A 127 12.28 -8.17 11.17
CA PHE A 127 11.06 -8.86 11.62
C PHE A 127 11.09 -9.15 13.13
N GLY A 128 12.13 -8.71 13.83
CA GLY A 128 12.24 -8.84 15.29
C GLY A 128 12.36 -10.29 15.77
N LEU A 129 12.69 -11.22 14.87
CA LEU A 129 12.90 -12.63 15.20
C LEU A 129 14.25 -12.78 15.92
N ASP A 130 14.21 -13.13 17.21
CA ASP A 130 15.32 -13.58 18.06
C ASP A 130 16.72 -13.05 17.70
N GLY A 131 16.95 -11.75 17.90
CA GLY A 131 18.28 -11.17 17.74
C GLY A 131 18.75 -11.06 16.29
N GLU A 132 17.83 -10.83 15.36
CA GLU A 132 18.11 -10.58 13.94
C GLU A 132 19.19 -9.49 13.75
N LYS A 133 20.42 -9.93 13.44
CA LYS A 133 21.56 -9.03 13.25
C LYS A 133 21.63 -8.46 11.83
N ASN A 134 21.03 -9.14 10.86
CA ASN A 134 21.14 -8.85 9.43
C ASN A 134 19.78 -8.95 8.75
N PRO A 135 18.93 -7.92 8.83
CA PRO A 135 17.63 -7.94 8.18
C PRO A 135 17.76 -8.08 6.66
N PRO A 136 16.85 -8.81 5.99
CA PRO A 136 16.88 -8.99 4.55
C PRO A 136 16.93 -7.64 3.81
N ARG A 137 17.84 -7.54 2.84
CA ARG A 137 17.89 -6.41 1.91
C ARG A 137 16.91 -6.65 0.78
N MET A 138 15.86 -5.84 0.74
CA MET A 138 14.76 -5.92 -0.20
C MET A 138 14.99 -4.91 -1.32
N ALA A 139 15.47 -5.40 -2.46
CA ALA A 139 15.67 -4.60 -3.67
C ALA A 139 14.37 -4.51 -4.49
N THR A 140 14.39 -3.78 -5.60
CA THR A 140 13.23 -3.65 -6.50
C THR A 140 12.71 -5.03 -6.95
N GLY A 141 11.40 -5.24 -6.83
CA GLY A 141 10.73 -6.51 -7.09
C GLY A 141 10.67 -7.45 -5.89
N SER A 142 11.37 -7.17 -4.79
CA SER A 142 11.30 -7.99 -3.58
C SER A 142 9.93 -7.88 -2.89
N TYR A 143 9.50 -8.98 -2.28
CA TYR A 143 8.23 -9.12 -1.58
C TYR A 143 8.45 -9.57 -0.13
N TRP A 144 7.64 -9.07 0.80
CA TRP A 144 7.55 -9.62 2.15
C TRP A 144 6.13 -9.55 2.70
N TYR A 145 5.93 -10.28 3.79
CA TYR A 145 4.69 -10.30 4.57
C TYR A 145 5.03 -10.14 6.04
N VAL A 146 4.25 -9.31 6.74
CA VAL A 146 4.32 -9.16 8.19
C VAL A 146 2.93 -9.50 8.76
N PRO A 147 2.80 -10.50 9.64
CA PRO A 147 1.55 -10.78 10.30
C PRO A 147 1.22 -9.70 11.34
N ALA A 148 -0.06 -9.60 11.70
CA ALA A 148 -0.49 -8.71 12.78
C ALA A 148 0.22 -9.07 14.09
N GLY A 149 0.53 -8.06 14.91
CA GLY A 149 1.17 -8.21 16.20
C GLY A 149 2.70 -8.32 16.16
N VAL A 150 3.32 -8.31 14.97
CA VAL A 150 4.79 -8.26 14.85
C VAL A 150 5.29 -6.80 14.90
N PRO A 151 6.35 -6.52 15.69
CA PRO A 151 7.02 -5.21 15.78
C PRO A 151 7.80 -4.78 14.52
#